data_AF-A0A8B9GVX9-F1
#
_entry.id   AF-A0A8B9GVX9-F1
#
_cell.length_a   1.000
_cell.length_b   1.000
_cell.length_c   1.000
_cell.angle_alpha   90.00
_cell.angle_beta   90.00
_cell.angle_gamma   90.00
#
_symmetry.space_group_name_H-M   'P 1'
#
loop_
_entity.id
_entity.type
_entity.pdbx_description
1 polymer ?
#
loop_
_entity_poly.entity_id
_entity_poly.type
_entity_poly.pdbx_seq_one_letter_code
_entity_poly.pdbx_strand_id
1 'polypeptide(L)'
;MRRLFLNPFQIAKIVTNGISSTYFNTFRGCRQGCPLSPALIVLAIEPLAEAIRNNVFIHRFQIVSLTHKISLFADDILLYLTNPEGSLSKLVELLNSYSLFSGYKINLDKSEILSLSDFNYNSISHKFPFRSTTTGIRYLGININGNLGDLFKLNIDPLLAKVTMDVDRWMELPLHQSINVHGHLSQKRINI
;
A
#
# COMPACT_ATOMS: atom_id res chain seq x y z
N MET A 1 10.36 -5.93 14.34
CA MET A 1 10.75 -4.59 13.86
C MET A 1 11.69 -3.86 14.82
N ARG A 2 11.37 -3.72 16.11
CA ARG A 2 12.20 -2.99 17.11
C ARG A 2 13.70 -3.30 17.10
N ARG A 3 14.15 -4.55 16.88
CA ARG A 3 15.59 -4.89 16.82
C ARG A 3 16.25 -4.71 15.46
N LEU A 4 15.49 -4.86 14.36
CA LEU A 4 16.04 -4.83 12.99
C LEU A 4 16.32 -3.41 12.49
N PHE A 5 15.62 -2.41 13.05
CA PHE A 5 15.75 -1.00 12.68
C PHE A 5 16.38 -0.15 13.79
N LEU A 6 17.03 -0.79 14.78
CA LEU A 6 17.87 -0.09 15.75
C LEU A 6 19.22 0.17 15.10
N ASN A 7 19.49 1.43 14.79
CA ASN A 7 20.80 1.85 14.34
C ASN A 7 21.31 2.92 15.31
N PRO A 8 22.04 2.53 16.38
CA PRO A 8 22.39 3.43 17.48
C PRO A 8 23.29 4.61 17.06
N PHE A 9 23.83 4.57 15.84
CA PHE A 9 24.71 5.60 15.29
C PHE A 9 24.07 6.43 14.18
N GLN A 10 22.77 6.25 13.91
CA GLN A 10 22.12 7.03 12.87
C GLN A 10 21.69 8.39 13.41
N ILE A 11 22.29 9.44 12.86
CA ILE A 11 21.92 10.85 13.08
C ILE A 11 21.19 11.40 11.85
N ALA A 12 20.23 12.28 12.09
CA ALA A 12 19.47 12.99 11.07
C ALA A 12 19.49 14.50 11.33
N LYS A 13 19.24 15.28 10.28
CA LYS A 13 18.98 16.72 10.35
C LYS A 13 17.79 17.04 9.44
N ILE A 14 17.04 18.08 9.78
CA ILE A 14 15.92 18.58 8.97
C ILE A 14 16.42 19.80 8.19
N VAL A 15 16.14 19.85 6.89
CA VAL A 15 16.44 21.03 6.05
C VAL A 15 15.13 21.57 5.50
N THR A 16 14.82 22.82 5.83
CA THR A 16 13.61 23.52 5.37
C THR A 16 14.02 24.87 4.79
N ASN A 17 13.72 25.11 3.51
CA ASN A 17 14.06 26.37 2.81
C ASN A 17 15.55 26.78 2.95
N GLY A 18 16.45 25.80 2.92
CA GLY A 18 17.90 26.02 3.08
C GLY A 18 18.39 26.15 4.52
N ILE A 19 17.49 26.25 5.51
CA ILE A 19 17.84 26.31 6.94
C ILE A 19 17.93 24.87 7.47
N SER A 20 19.06 24.54 8.11
CA SER A 20 19.29 23.22 8.72
C SER A 20 19.07 23.25 10.23
N SER A 21 18.38 22.24 10.77
CA SER A 21 18.35 21.98 12.21
C SER A 21 19.70 21.46 12.73
N THR A 22 19.85 21.39 14.05
CA THR A 22 20.90 20.56 14.67
C THR A 22 20.67 19.08 14.37
N TYR A 23 21.74 18.29 14.47
CA TYR A 23 21.65 16.84 14.36
C TYR A 23 20.95 16.25 15.57
N PHE A 24 20.12 15.23 15.33
CA PHE A 24 19.48 14.44 16.38
C PHE A 24 19.57 12.94 16.06
N ASN A 25 19.54 12.12 17.10
CA ASN A 25 19.61 10.67 16.96
C ASN A 25 18.28 10.09 16.47
N THR A 26 18.34 9.17 15.52
CA THR A 26 17.19 8.39 15.07
C THR A 26 17.31 6.98 15.64
N PHE A 27 16.46 6.65 16.61
CA PHE A 27 16.49 5.34 17.29
C PHE A 27 15.73 4.24 16.53
N ARG A 28 14.83 4.60 15.61
CA ARG A 28 14.00 3.66 14.86
C ARG A 28 13.76 4.16 13.45
N GLY A 29 13.74 3.23 12.49
CA GLY A 29 13.35 3.49 11.11
C GLY A 29 14.41 3.04 10.12
N CYS A 30 14.05 3.07 8.84
CA CYS A 30 14.97 2.83 7.74
C CYS A 30 15.10 4.08 6.90
N ARG A 31 16.29 4.35 6.35
CA ARG A 31 16.51 5.52 5.48
C ARG A 31 15.71 5.34 4.19
N GLN A 32 14.87 6.32 3.84
CA GLN A 32 14.26 6.36 2.51
C GLN A 32 15.36 6.46 1.46
N GLY A 33 15.24 5.69 0.37
CA GLY A 33 16.28 5.58 -0.67
C GLY A 33 17.43 4.62 -0.33
N CYS A 34 17.43 3.97 0.84
CA CYS A 34 18.39 2.90 1.10
C CYS A 34 17.97 1.62 0.37
N PRO A 35 18.85 1.01 -0.45
CA PRO A 35 18.51 -0.17 -1.24
C PRO A 35 18.20 -1.40 -0.37
N LEU A 36 18.68 -1.44 0.89
CA LEU A 36 18.46 -2.57 1.80
C LEU A 36 17.13 -2.46 2.58
N SER A 37 16.55 -1.27 2.69
CA SER A 37 15.35 -1.05 3.50
C SER A 37 14.14 -1.89 3.07
N PRO A 38 13.82 -2.07 1.77
CA PRO A 38 12.69 -2.91 1.36
C PRO A 38 12.84 -4.37 1.82
N ALA A 39 14.03 -4.95 1.67
CA ALA A 39 14.29 -6.34 2.08
C ALA A 39 14.12 -6.53 3.60
N LEU A 40 14.56 -5.55 4.41
CA LEU A 40 14.38 -5.60 5.86
C LEU A 40 12.90 -5.52 6.28
N ILE A 41 12.08 -4.77 5.55
CA ILE A 41 10.63 -4.70 5.81
C ILE A 41 9.98 -6.05 5.50
N VAL A 42 10.32 -6.66 4.36
CA VAL A 42 9.81 -7.99 3.97
C VAL A 42 10.20 -9.04 5.01
N LEU A 43 11.46 -9.09 5.42
CA LEU A 43 11.92 -10.03 6.45
C LEU A 43 11.24 -9.80 7.80
N ALA A 44 10.91 -8.55 8.12
CA ALA A 44 10.24 -8.23 9.37
C ALA A 44 8.78 -8.70 9.38
N ILE A 45 8.04 -8.55 8.27
CA ILE A 45 6.62 -8.90 8.16
C ILE A 45 6.39 -10.40 7.94
N GLU A 46 7.37 -11.10 7.35
CA GLU A 46 7.23 -12.51 6.98
C GLU A 46 6.81 -13.46 8.14
N PRO A 47 7.31 -13.33 9.38
CA PRO A 47 6.82 -14.15 10.49
C PRO A 47 5.33 -13.98 10.79
N LEU A 48 4.76 -12.79 10.59
CA LEU A 48 3.31 -12.56 10.72
C LEU A 48 2.56 -13.27 9.59
N ALA A 49 3.09 -13.15 8.37
CA ALA A 49 2.51 -13.78 7.20
C ALA A 49 2.45 -15.30 7.37
N GLU A 50 3.54 -15.90 7.85
CA GLU A 50 3.65 -17.33 8.09
C GLU A 50 2.74 -17.80 9.23
N ALA A 51 2.64 -17.03 10.32
CA ALA A 51 1.70 -17.31 11.39
C ALA A 51 0.24 -17.31 10.88
N ILE A 52 -0.13 -16.39 9.99
CA ILE A 52 -1.47 -16.34 9.39
C ILE A 52 -1.70 -17.52 8.43
N ARG A 53 -0.71 -17.83 7.57
CA ARG A 53 -0.80 -18.94 6.60
C ARG A 53 -1.02 -20.28 7.28
N ASN A 54 -0.27 -20.56 8.35
CA ASN A 54 -0.31 -21.85 9.05
C ASN A 54 -1.39 -21.95 10.13
N ASN A 55 -2.06 -20.86 10.49
CA ASN A 55 -3.11 -20.92 11.51
C ASN A 55 -4.35 -21.65 10.99
N VAL A 56 -4.71 -22.76 11.63
CA VAL A 56 -5.87 -23.59 11.27
C VAL A 56 -7.21 -22.93 11.52
N PHE A 57 -7.29 -21.98 12.46
CA PHE A 57 -8.52 -21.26 12.81
C PHE A 57 -8.78 -20.05 11.89
N ILE A 58 -7.76 -19.58 11.18
CA ILE A 58 -7.93 -18.62 10.09
C ILE A 58 -8.25 -19.42 8.84
N HIS A 59 -9.53 -19.44 8.48
CA HIS A 59 -10.00 -20.27 7.38
C HIS A 59 -9.58 -19.66 6.05
N ARG A 60 -9.13 -20.53 5.15
CA ARG A 60 -8.61 -20.15 3.84
C ARG A 60 -9.73 -19.78 2.88
N PHE A 61 -9.43 -18.87 1.96
CA PHE A 61 -10.18 -18.73 0.71
C PHE A 61 -9.51 -19.58 -0.36
N GLN A 62 -10.28 -20.36 -1.11
CA GLN A 62 -9.75 -21.24 -2.16
C GLN A 62 -10.35 -20.84 -3.50
N ILE A 63 -9.47 -20.47 -4.44
CA ILE A 63 -9.83 -20.30 -5.85
C ILE A 63 -9.15 -21.42 -6.62
N VAL A 64 -9.95 -22.31 -7.21
CA VAL A 64 -9.45 -23.47 -7.96
C VAL A 64 -8.50 -24.31 -7.08
N SER A 65 -7.19 -24.25 -7.32
CA SER A 65 -6.14 -24.96 -6.59
C SER A 65 -5.30 -24.05 -5.67
N LEU A 66 -5.51 -22.74 -5.71
CA LEU A 66 -4.74 -21.78 -4.91
C LEU A 66 -5.46 -21.45 -3.62
N THR A 67 -4.73 -21.58 -2.52
CA THR A 67 -5.14 -21.20 -1.18
C THR A 67 -4.64 -19.79 -0.89
N HIS A 68 -5.56 -18.86 -0.67
CA HIS A 68 -5.25 -17.47 -0.31
C HIS A 68 -5.72 -17.17 1.11
N LYS A 69 -4.83 -16.60 1.91
CA LYS A 69 -5.12 -16.06 3.25
C LYS A 69 -4.60 -14.63 3.41
N ILE A 70 -3.43 -14.35 2.84
CA ILE A 70 -2.76 -13.07 2.94
C ILE A 70 -2.02 -12.75 1.63
N SER A 71 -2.09 -11.50 1.21
CA SER A 71 -1.25 -10.89 0.17
C SER A 71 -0.54 -9.69 0.77
N LEU A 72 0.76 -9.57 0.50
CA LEU A 72 1.63 -8.54 1.07
C LEU A 72 2.30 -7.77 -0.05
N PHE A 73 2.26 -6.45 0.05
CA PHE A 73 3.04 -5.55 -0.79
C PHE A 73 3.64 -4.46 0.10
N ALA A 74 4.92 -4.62 0.45
CA ALA A 74 5.59 -3.80 1.45
C ALA A 74 4.79 -3.74 2.77
N ASP A 75 4.24 -2.58 3.13
CA ASP A 75 3.41 -2.34 4.31
C ASP A 75 1.90 -2.54 4.07
N ASP A 76 1.46 -2.67 2.81
CA ASP A 76 0.06 -2.93 2.46
C ASP A 76 -0.26 -4.43 2.59
N ILE A 77 -1.18 -4.75 3.51
CA ILE A 77 -1.64 -6.10 3.81
C ILE A 77 -3.09 -6.27 3.35
N LEU A 78 -3.33 -7.27 2.49
CA LEU A 78 -4.67 -7.71 2.12
C LEU A 78 -4.92 -9.11 2.67
N LEU A 79 -6.04 -9.30 3.36
CA LEU A 79 -6.40 -10.57 4.01
C LEU A 79 -7.68 -11.14 3.41
N TYR A 80 -7.67 -12.45 3.18
CA TYR A 80 -8.82 -13.20 2.66
C TYR A 80 -9.29 -14.15 3.76
N LEU A 81 -10.51 -13.93 4.23
CA LEU A 81 -11.07 -14.69 5.36
C LEU A 81 -12.36 -15.35 4.91
N THR A 82 -12.48 -16.65 5.22
CA THR A 82 -13.76 -17.36 5.26
C THR A 82 -14.14 -17.60 6.73
N ASN A 83 -15.42 -17.88 7.01
CA ASN A 83 -15.92 -18.01 8.39
C ASN A 83 -15.50 -16.82 9.29
N PRO A 84 -16.00 -15.60 9.00
CA PRO A 84 -15.44 -14.35 9.52
C PRO A 84 -15.45 -14.26 11.05
N GLU A 85 -16.47 -14.76 11.75
CA GLU A 85 -16.54 -14.64 13.21
C GLU A 85 -15.36 -15.34 13.92
N GLY A 86 -15.08 -16.59 13.56
CA GLY A 86 -13.95 -17.34 14.12
C GLY A 86 -12.59 -16.83 13.61
N SER A 87 -12.49 -16.59 12.29
CA SER A 87 -11.25 -16.17 11.65
C SER A 87 -10.79 -14.78 12.11
N LEU A 88 -11.71 -13.80 12.26
CA LEU A 88 -11.38 -12.46 12.73
C LEU A 88 -10.89 -12.45 14.18
N SER A 89 -11.52 -13.25 15.05
CA SER A 89 -11.09 -13.39 16.44
C SER A 89 -9.63 -13.83 16.52
N LYS A 90 -9.28 -14.91 15.81
CA LYS A 90 -7.91 -15.41 15.83
C LYS A 90 -6.92 -14.48 15.13
N LEU A 91 -7.36 -13.81 14.07
CA LEU A 91 -6.55 -12.81 13.37
C LEU A 91 -6.19 -11.64 14.30
N VAL A 92 -7.16 -11.06 14.99
CA VAL A 92 -6.91 -9.93 15.92
C VAL A 92 -5.97 -10.34 17.04
N GLU A 93 -6.11 -11.55 17.59
CA GLU A 93 -5.19 -12.08 18.60
C GLU A 93 -3.73 -12.18 18.08
N LEU A 94 -3.54 -12.71 16.87
CA LEU A 94 -2.23 -12.79 16.22
C LEU A 94 -1.64 -11.41 15.95
N LEU A 95 -2.44 -10.48 15.44
CA LEU A 95 -2.04 -9.12 15.16
C LEU A 95 -1.61 -8.38 16.43
N ASN A 96 -2.35 -8.54 17.52
CA ASN A 96 -2.01 -7.96 18.82
C ASN A 96 -0.72 -8.55 19.39
N SER A 97 -0.57 -9.87 19.32
CA SER A 97 0.65 -10.56 19.75
C SER A 97 1.85 -10.09 18.94
N TYR A 98 1.73 -10.07 17.61
CA TYR A 98 2.79 -9.60 16.73
C TYR A 98 3.12 -8.13 16.97
N SER A 99 2.13 -7.26 17.22
CA SER A 99 2.33 -5.85 17.57
C SER A 99 3.18 -5.69 18.84
N LEU A 100 2.89 -6.48 19.88
CA LEU A 100 3.63 -6.47 21.13
C LEU A 100 5.11 -6.84 20.93
N PHE A 101 5.39 -7.91 20.17
CA PHE A 101 6.75 -8.37 19.92
C PHE A 101 7.52 -7.46 18.94
N SER A 102 6.88 -7.06 17.85
CA SER A 102 7.54 -6.37 16.74
C SER A 102 7.63 -4.86 16.96
N GLY A 103 6.71 -4.29 17.73
CA GLY A 103 6.43 -2.85 17.80
C GLY A 103 5.66 -2.30 16.59
N TYR A 104 5.17 -3.15 15.69
CA TYR A 104 4.38 -2.78 14.53
C TYR A 104 2.94 -2.45 14.95
N LYS A 105 2.46 -1.25 14.61
CA LYS A 105 1.10 -0.82 14.97
C LYS A 105 0.24 -0.77 13.73
N ILE A 106 -0.90 -1.47 13.78
CA ILE A 106 -1.91 -1.43 12.72
C ILE A 106 -2.60 -0.07 12.75
N ASN A 107 -2.80 0.50 11.58
CA ASN A 107 -3.59 1.69 11.42
C ASN A 107 -5.07 1.30 11.26
N LEU A 108 -5.78 1.29 12.39
CA LEU A 108 -7.20 0.93 12.42
C LEU A 108 -8.07 1.90 11.61
N ASP A 109 -7.68 3.18 11.50
CA ASP A 109 -8.42 4.16 10.71
C ASP A 109 -8.35 3.91 9.21
N LYS A 110 -7.29 3.22 8.75
CA LYS A 110 -7.12 2.79 7.36
C LYS A 110 -7.51 1.33 7.13
N SER A 111 -7.87 0.59 8.18
CA SER A 111 -8.15 -0.84 8.07
C SER A 111 -9.65 -1.06 7.87
N GLU A 112 -9.99 -1.59 6.70
CA GLU A 112 -11.38 -1.76 6.25
C GLU A 112 -11.69 -3.24 5.97
N ILE A 113 -12.96 -3.61 6.14
CA ILE A 113 -13.51 -4.91 5.78
C ILE A 113 -14.56 -4.72 4.70
N LEU A 114 -14.35 -5.42 3.57
CA LEU A 114 -15.33 -5.58 2.51
C LEU A 114 -15.94 -6.98 2.60
N SER A 115 -17.26 -7.05 2.73
CA SER A 115 -17.98 -8.32 2.68
C SER A 115 -18.35 -8.63 1.22
N LEU A 116 -17.85 -9.73 0.68
CA LEU A 116 -18.11 -10.16 -0.72
C LEU A 116 -19.30 -11.11 -0.86
N SER A 117 -19.78 -11.67 0.25
CA SER A 117 -20.95 -12.55 0.32
C SER A 117 -22.09 -11.89 1.09
N ASP A 118 -23.21 -12.59 1.26
CA ASP A 118 -24.35 -12.17 2.09
C ASP A 118 -24.01 -12.00 3.58
N PHE A 119 -22.75 -12.19 3.96
CA PHE A 119 -22.28 -11.93 5.30
C PHE A 119 -22.37 -10.44 5.65
N ASN A 120 -23.14 -10.11 6.69
CA ASN A 120 -23.24 -8.76 7.18
C ASN A 120 -22.29 -8.52 8.36
N TYR A 121 -21.09 -8.00 8.07
CA TYR A 121 -20.11 -7.64 9.10
C TYR A 121 -20.66 -6.65 10.15
N ASN A 122 -21.64 -5.82 9.83
CA ASN A 122 -22.21 -4.88 10.80
C ASN A 122 -22.79 -5.59 12.03
N SER A 123 -23.28 -6.83 11.88
CA SER A 123 -23.76 -7.66 12.99
C SER A 123 -22.72 -7.97 14.05
N ILE A 124 -21.44 -8.08 13.67
CA ILE A 124 -20.31 -8.39 14.55
C ILE A 124 -19.31 -7.22 14.68
N SER A 125 -19.62 -6.07 14.09
CA SER A 125 -18.74 -4.90 14.06
C SER A 125 -18.35 -4.39 15.44
N HIS A 126 -19.21 -4.58 16.44
CA HIS A 126 -18.93 -4.23 17.84
C HIS A 126 -17.84 -5.10 18.48
N LYS A 127 -17.56 -6.29 17.93
CA LYS A 127 -16.53 -7.22 18.44
C LYS A 127 -15.13 -6.92 17.90
N PHE A 128 -15.03 -6.18 16.79
CA PHE A 128 -13.77 -6.04 16.04
C PHE A 128 -13.51 -4.59 15.64
N PRO A 129 -12.25 -4.14 15.64
CA PRO A 129 -11.92 -2.72 15.50
C PRO A 129 -11.90 -2.21 14.05
N PHE A 130 -12.35 -3.01 13.08
CA PHE A 130 -12.24 -2.69 11.66
C PHE A 130 -13.51 -1.98 11.14
N ARG A 131 -13.33 -1.04 10.23
CA ARG A 131 -14.43 -0.31 9.59
C ARG A 131 -15.05 -1.15 8.48
N SER A 132 -16.37 -1.19 8.41
CA SER A 132 -17.10 -1.83 7.31
C SER A 132 -17.15 -0.88 6.11
N THR A 133 -16.92 -1.38 4.90
CA THR A 133 -17.15 -0.62 3.65
C THR A 133 -18.11 -1.36 2.73
N THR A 134 -19.06 -0.62 2.16
CA THR A 134 -20.05 -1.12 1.19
C THR A 134 -19.73 -0.73 -0.24
N THR A 135 -18.92 0.32 -0.43
CA THR A 135 -18.55 0.84 -1.75
C THR A 135 -17.41 0.05 -2.38
N GLY A 136 -16.50 -0.45 -1.54
CA GLY A 136 -15.31 -1.17 -1.96
C GLY A 136 -14.08 -0.78 -1.15
N ILE A 137 -12.98 -1.49 -1.40
CA ILE A 137 -11.65 -1.21 -0.87
C ILE A 137 -10.71 -0.86 -2.03
N ARG A 138 -9.70 -0.03 -1.75
CA ARG A 138 -8.64 0.27 -2.71
C ARG A 138 -7.36 -0.45 -2.31
N TYR A 139 -6.84 -1.30 -3.18
CA TYR A 139 -5.60 -2.03 -2.96
C TYR A 139 -4.65 -1.82 -4.15
N LEU A 140 -3.45 -1.30 -3.89
CA LEU A 140 -2.42 -1.01 -4.91
C LEU A 140 -2.93 -0.16 -6.09
N GLY A 141 -3.83 0.77 -5.81
CA GLY A 141 -4.43 1.64 -6.82
C GLY A 141 -5.67 1.07 -7.51
N ILE A 142 -5.98 -0.22 -7.32
CA ILE A 142 -7.15 -0.90 -7.87
C ILE A 142 -8.31 -0.83 -6.87
N ASN A 143 -9.46 -0.36 -7.33
CA ASN A 143 -10.71 -0.35 -6.59
C ASN A 143 -11.41 -1.72 -6.74
N ILE A 144 -11.69 -2.35 -5.61
CA ILE A 144 -12.34 -3.66 -5.52
C ILE A 144 -13.66 -3.47 -4.77
N ASN A 145 -14.79 -3.79 -5.40
CA ASN A 145 -16.11 -3.75 -4.77
C ASN A 145 -16.73 -5.15 -4.69
N GLY A 146 -17.93 -5.25 -4.10
CA GLY A 146 -18.65 -6.53 -4.00
C GLY A 146 -19.14 -7.07 -5.35
N ASN A 147 -19.36 -6.20 -6.34
CA ASN A 147 -19.78 -6.62 -7.68
C ASN A 147 -18.59 -6.77 -8.63
N LEU A 148 -18.11 -8.01 -8.76
CA LEU A 148 -16.94 -8.33 -9.60
C LEU A 148 -17.11 -7.92 -11.07
N GLY A 149 -18.34 -7.82 -11.59
CA GLY A 149 -18.61 -7.36 -12.95
C GLY A 149 -18.25 -5.90 -13.19
N ASP A 150 -18.26 -5.08 -12.14
CA ASP A 150 -17.95 -3.65 -12.24
C ASP A 150 -16.44 -3.37 -12.19
N LEU A 151 -15.60 -4.36 -11.86
CA LEU A 151 -14.16 -4.17 -11.66
C LEU A 151 -13.47 -3.56 -12.87
N PHE A 152 -13.83 -3.99 -14.08
CA PHE A 152 -13.26 -3.43 -15.31
C PHE A 152 -13.64 -1.96 -15.45
N LYS A 153 -14.94 -1.65 -15.36
CA LYS A 153 -15.48 -0.29 -15.47
C LYS A 153 -14.89 0.66 -14.42
N LEU A 154 -14.77 0.20 -13.18
CA LEU A 154 -14.30 1.00 -12.05
C LEU A 154 -12.82 1.39 -12.14
N ASN A 155 -12.01 0.61 -12.86
CA ASN A 155 -10.56 0.77 -12.88
C ASN A 155 -10.03 1.19 -14.25
N ILE A 156 -10.55 0.60 -15.32
CA ILE A 156 -10.05 0.79 -16.68
C ILE A 156 -10.60 2.07 -17.29
N ASP A 157 -11.90 2.34 -17.20
CA ASP A 157 -12.50 3.55 -17.77
C ASP A 157 -11.84 4.85 -17.26
N PRO A 158 -11.67 5.06 -15.93
CA PRO A 158 -10.99 6.26 -15.44
C PRO A 158 -9.50 6.28 -15.78
N LEU A 159 -8.85 5.12 -15.91
CA LEU A 159 -7.46 5.05 -16.34
C LEU A 159 -7.32 5.47 -17.80
N LEU A 160 -8.19 4.98 -18.68
CA LEU A 160 -8.22 5.37 -20.09
C LEU A 160 -8.47 6.86 -20.25
N ALA A 161 -9.46 7.41 -19.54
CA ALA A 161 -9.74 8.83 -19.55
C ALA A 161 -8.51 9.66 -19.13
N LYS A 162 -7.81 9.23 -18.07
CA LYS A 162 -6.59 9.89 -17.62
C LYS A 162 -5.47 9.81 -18.66
N VAL A 163 -5.25 8.65 -19.27
CA VAL A 163 -4.23 8.47 -20.32
C VAL A 163 -4.54 9.37 -21.51
N THR A 164 -5.80 9.45 -21.95
CA THR A 164 -6.20 10.35 -23.04
C THR A 164 -5.91 11.81 -22.68
N MET A 165 -6.29 12.25 -21.46
CA MET A 165 -5.99 13.61 -21.00
C MET A 165 -4.48 13.90 -20.93
N ASP A 166 -3.68 12.94 -20.48
CA ASP A 166 -2.22 13.08 -20.41
C ASP A 166 -1.62 13.17 -21.82
N VAL A 167 -2.13 12.37 -22.77
CA VAL A 167 -1.71 12.41 -24.19
C VAL A 167 -2.11 13.73 -24.85
N ASP A 168 -3.34 14.20 -24.67
CA ASP A 168 -3.81 15.49 -25.19
C ASP A 168 -2.94 16.63 -24.65
N ARG A 169 -2.68 16.63 -23.34
CA ARG A 169 -1.79 17.60 -22.70
C ARG A 169 -0.37 17.55 -23.28
N TRP A 170 0.16 16.37 -23.58
CA TRP A 170 1.49 16.24 -24.18
C TRP A 170 1.54 16.70 -25.64
N MET A 171 0.45 16.52 -26.39
CA MET A 171 0.33 17.05 -27.76
C MET A 171 0.31 18.57 -27.78
N GLU A 172 -0.24 19.21 -26.75
CA GLU A 172 -0.23 20.68 -26.61
C GLU A 172 1.13 21.26 -26.17
N LEU A 173 2.05 20.44 -25.64
CA LEU A 173 3.37 20.92 -25.27
C LEU A 173 4.16 21.25 -26.54
N PRO A 174 4.61 22.50 -26.71
CA PRO A 174 5.44 22.84 -27.85
C PRO A 174 6.73 22.03 -27.75
N LEU A 175 6.97 21.12 -28.70
CA LEU A 175 8.21 20.35 -28.86
C LEU A 175 9.44 21.22 -29.19
N HIS A 176 9.35 22.54 -28.98
CA HIS A 176 10.43 23.50 -29.20
C HIS A 176 11.11 23.89 -27.88
N GLN A 177 11.92 22.97 -27.36
CA GLN A 177 13.22 23.34 -26.79
C GLN A 177 14.26 22.39 -27.35
N SER A 178 14.68 22.70 -28.58
CA SER A 178 16.04 22.40 -29.03
C SER A 178 16.99 22.76 -27.89
N ILE A 179 17.76 21.78 -27.45
CA ILE A 179 19.01 21.94 -26.73
C ILE A 179 19.88 22.88 -27.59
N ASN A 180 19.83 24.19 -27.32
CA ASN A 180 20.75 25.17 -27.87
C ASN A 180 21.82 25.42 -26.80
N VAL A 181 22.68 24.43 -26.59
CA VAL A 181 24.00 24.65 -26.03
C VAL A 181 24.82 25.28 -27.16
N HIS A 182 24.81 26.61 -27.21
CA HIS A 182 25.75 27.49 -27.92
C HIS A 182 26.26 27.02 -29.31
N GLY A 183 25.64 27.56 -30.37
CA GLY A 183 26.24 27.51 -31.70
C GLY A 183 25.35 28.17 -32.75
N HIS A 184 25.60 29.46 -33.01
CA HIS A 184 25.33 30.20 -34.26
C HIS A 184 24.50 29.50 -35.37
N LEU A 185 23.31 30.06 -35.67
CA LEU A 185 22.87 30.59 -36.99
C LEU A 185 21.41 30.29 -37.39
N SER A 186 20.76 31.39 -37.76
CA SER A 186 19.71 31.57 -38.78
C SER A 186 18.29 31.02 -38.54
N GLN A 187 17.38 32.00 -38.41
CA GLN A 187 15.94 31.94 -38.61
C GLN A 187 15.52 31.15 -39.85
N LYS A 188 14.39 30.45 -39.76
CA LYS A 188 13.36 30.46 -40.81
C LYS A 188 11.98 30.13 -40.26
N ARG A 189 11.07 31.10 -40.37
CA ARG A 189 9.61 30.92 -40.25
C ARG A 189 9.15 29.98 -41.36
N ILE A 190 8.24 29.05 -41.05
CA ILE A 190 7.40 28.40 -42.04
C ILE A 190 5.96 28.64 -41.60
N ASN A 191 5.25 29.47 -42.37
CA ASN A 191 3.80 29.51 -42.41
C ASN A 191 3.35 28.42 -43.38
N ILE A 192 2.54 27.47 -42.93
CA ILE A 192 1.28 27.02 -43.57
C ILE A 192 0.35 26.58 -42.44
#